data_AF-R2RH59-F1
#
_entry.id   AF-R2RH59-F1
#
_cell.length_a   1.000
_cell.length_b   1.000
_cell.length_c   1.000
_cell.angle_alpha   90.00
_cell.angle_beta   90.00
_cell.angle_gamma   90.00
#
_symmetry.space_group_name_H-M   'P 1'
#
loop_
_entity.id
_entity.type
_entity.pdbx_description
1 polymer ?
#
loop_
_entity_poly.entity_id
_entity_poly.type
_entity_poly.pdbx_seq_one_letter_code
_entity_poly.pdbx_strand_id
1 'polypeptide(L)'
;MKTSLTTQMEEVLYYYCRENGDIVVEEVTMPEEQGIVDTLSCRLTNEKQFEWRCYELKASKADFRSKAKLSFIGNYNYFVLPAALFTKVKEEIPSHIGVMVYHQYLSTEDQLLPGYFTIEKKPQRQPLLVNEQELLFRLITSQAREVGKAKQTARGLRAFSTDQLYKELKKRQPDYDLFGGGVNFYDRFVEDCCAQAVEALKNELDATREAYFELERRLLEEK
;
A
#
# COMPACT_ATOMS: atom_id res chain seq x y z
N MET A 1 2.36 2.54 -3.44
CA MET A 1 1.61 2.09 -2.24
C MET A 1 0.15 1.99 -2.67
N LYS A 2 -0.53 0.86 -2.45
CA LYS A 2 -1.97 0.74 -2.81
C LYS A 2 -2.77 1.77 -2.02
N THR A 3 -3.75 2.41 -2.66
CA THR A 3 -4.63 3.38 -1.98
C THR A 3 -5.67 2.63 -1.15
N SER A 4 -6.21 3.26 -0.11
CA SER A 4 -7.29 2.66 0.70
C SER A 4 -8.49 2.25 -0.17
N LEU A 5 -8.84 3.07 -1.17
CA LEU A 5 -9.94 2.80 -2.10
C LEU A 5 -9.69 1.56 -2.97
N THR A 6 -8.48 1.40 -3.52
CA THR A 6 -8.14 0.22 -4.31
C THR A 6 -8.28 -1.07 -3.51
N THR A 7 -7.82 -1.07 -2.25
CA THR A 7 -7.91 -2.24 -1.37
C THR A 7 -9.36 -2.60 -1.04
N GLN A 8 -10.22 -1.61 -0.79
CA GLN A 8 -11.65 -1.85 -0.58
C GLN A 8 -12.32 -2.46 -1.83
N MET A 9 -11.99 -1.94 -3.01
CA MET A 9 -12.54 -2.46 -4.27
C MET A 9 -12.09 -3.90 -4.53
N GLU A 10 -10.81 -4.22 -4.29
CA GLU A 10 -10.26 -5.58 -4.40
C GLU A 10 -11.01 -6.54 -3.47
N GLU A 11 -11.17 -6.17 -2.19
CA GLU A 11 -11.87 -6.99 -1.19
C GLU A 11 -13.33 -7.25 -1.59
N VAL A 12 -14.08 -6.21 -1.95
CA VAL A 12 -15.49 -6.37 -2.34
C VAL A 12 -15.61 -7.21 -3.62
N LEU A 13 -14.69 -7.05 -4.57
CA LEU A 13 -14.70 -7.81 -5.82
C LEU A 13 -14.40 -9.28 -5.56
N TYR A 14 -13.45 -9.56 -4.68
CA TYR A 14 -13.12 -10.91 -4.24
C TYR A 14 -14.38 -11.62 -3.73
N TYR A 15 -15.07 -11.04 -2.75
CA TYR A 15 -16.27 -11.65 -2.17
C TYR A 15 -17.42 -11.74 -3.16
N TYR A 16 -17.64 -10.72 -3.99
CA TYR A 16 -18.63 -10.77 -5.08
C TYR A 16 -18.41 -11.96 -6.01
N CYS A 17 -17.16 -12.21 -6.44
CA CYS A 17 -16.83 -13.35 -7.29
C CYS A 17 -17.06 -14.68 -6.55
N ARG A 18 -16.68 -14.77 -5.27
CA ARG A 18 -16.87 -15.98 -4.45
C ARG A 18 -18.34 -16.34 -4.24
N GLU A 19 -19.19 -15.35 -3.97
CA GLU A 19 -20.64 -15.53 -3.84
C GLU A 19 -21.27 -16.05 -5.13
N ASN A 20 -20.74 -15.62 -6.29
CA ASN A 20 -21.16 -16.12 -7.60
C ASN A 20 -20.60 -17.52 -7.95
N GLY A 21 -19.86 -18.15 -7.03
CA GLY A 21 -19.28 -19.48 -7.22
C GLY A 21 -18.00 -19.50 -8.05
N ASP A 22 -17.38 -18.34 -8.30
CA ASP A 22 -16.13 -18.26 -9.05
C ASP A 22 -14.92 -18.62 -8.17
N ILE A 23 -13.91 -19.19 -8.81
CA ILE A 23 -12.55 -19.23 -8.28
C ILE A 23 -11.90 -17.92 -8.68
N VAL A 24 -11.42 -17.15 -7.71
CA VAL A 24 -10.85 -15.82 -7.91
C VAL A 24 -9.43 -15.75 -7.33
N VAL A 25 -8.57 -14.99 -8.00
CA VAL A 25 -7.22 -14.68 -7.55
C VAL A 25 -6.78 -13.33 -8.11
N GLU A 26 -6.04 -12.58 -7.30
CA GLU A 26 -5.54 -11.24 -7.63
C GLU A 26 -4.14 -11.31 -8.28
N GLU A 27 -3.77 -10.25 -9.01
CA GLU A 27 -2.44 -10.03 -9.58
C GLU A 27 -1.90 -11.26 -10.34
N VAL A 28 -2.57 -11.63 -11.43
CA VAL A 28 -2.18 -12.78 -12.26
C VAL A 28 -1.39 -12.33 -13.47
N THR A 29 -0.15 -12.80 -13.58
CA THR A 29 0.65 -12.63 -14.80
C THR A 29 0.07 -13.48 -15.92
N MET A 30 -0.27 -12.83 -17.04
CA MET A 30 -0.88 -13.51 -18.17
C MET A 30 0.13 -14.21 -19.07
N PRO A 31 -0.32 -15.25 -19.81
CA PRO A 31 0.49 -15.85 -20.87
C PRO A 31 0.87 -14.83 -21.96
N GLU A 32 1.82 -15.20 -22.83
CA GLU A 32 2.17 -14.45 -24.04
C GLU A 32 2.48 -12.95 -23.82
N GLU A 33 3.10 -12.61 -22.69
CA GLU A 33 3.42 -11.22 -22.32
C GLU A 33 2.19 -10.29 -22.37
N GLN A 34 1.00 -10.81 -22.09
CA GLN A 34 -0.25 -10.04 -22.10
C GLN A 34 -0.40 -9.08 -20.91
N GLY A 35 0.57 -9.06 -20.01
CA GLY A 35 0.61 -8.17 -18.85
C GLY A 35 0.23 -8.89 -17.56
N ILE A 36 -0.27 -8.13 -16.60
CA ILE A 36 -0.79 -8.63 -15.32
C ILE A 36 -2.23 -8.12 -15.24
N VAL A 37 -3.19 -9.01 -14.95
CA VAL A 37 -4.55 -8.58 -14.61
C VAL A 37 -4.64 -8.35 -13.11
N ASP A 38 -5.44 -7.36 -12.71
CA ASP A 38 -5.67 -7.08 -11.30
C ASP A 38 -6.45 -8.21 -10.63
N THR A 39 -7.49 -8.75 -11.27
CA THR A 39 -8.22 -9.92 -10.75
C THR A 39 -8.66 -10.83 -11.89
N LEU A 40 -8.37 -12.13 -11.75
CA LEU A 40 -8.82 -13.20 -12.64
C LEU A 40 -9.86 -14.04 -11.90
N SER A 41 -11.02 -14.25 -12.52
CA SER A 41 -11.99 -15.24 -12.06
C SER A 41 -12.26 -16.32 -13.10
N CYS A 42 -12.58 -17.51 -12.61
CA CYS A 42 -12.86 -18.69 -13.41
C CYS A 42 -14.06 -19.45 -12.83
N ARG A 43 -14.95 -19.91 -13.69
CA ARG A 43 -16.08 -20.78 -13.32
C ARG A 43 -16.15 -21.97 -14.26
N LEU A 44 -16.49 -23.13 -13.73
CA LEU A 44 -16.87 -24.28 -14.54
C LEU A 44 -18.37 -24.23 -14.83
N THR A 45 -18.75 -24.18 -16.09
CA THR A 45 -20.16 -24.19 -16.51
C THR A 45 -20.77 -25.60 -16.41
N ASN A 46 -22.09 -25.69 -16.53
CA ASN A 46 -22.80 -26.97 -16.57
C ASN A 46 -22.34 -27.86 -17.74
N GLU A 47 -21.83 -27.26 -18.82
CA GLU A 47 -21.27 -27.93 -19.99
C GLU A 47 -19.81 -28.37 -19.78
N LYS A 48 -19.27 -28.22 -18.56
CA LYS A 48 -17.89 -28.52 -18.20
C LYS A 48 -16.85 -27.71 -18.98
N GLN A 49 -17.21 -26.50 -19.38
CA GLN A 49 -16.31 -25.54 -19.99
C GLN A 49 -15.90 -24.48 -18.97
N PHE A 50 -14.68 -23.98 -19.05
CA PHE A 50 -14.28 -22.85 -18.23
C PHE A 50 -14.78 -21.54 -18.84
N GLU A 51 -15.36 -20.69 -18.00
CA GLU A 51 -15.61 -19.29 -18.32
C GLU A 51 -14.65 -18.41 -17.53
N TRP A 52 -13.87 -17.63 -18.27
CA TRP A 52 -12.85 -16.74 -17.72
C TRP A 52 -13.34 -15.31 -17.69
N ARG A 53 -13.12 -14.62 -16.56
CA ARG A 53 -13.42 -13.20 -16.39
C ARG A 53 -12.18 -12.45 -15.95
N CYS A 54 -11.87 -11.37 -16.65
CA CYS A 54 -10.75 -10.48 -16.31
C CYS A 54 -11.30 -9.14 -15.82
N TYR A 55 -10.78 -8.68 -14.69
CA TYR A 55 -11.19 -7.44 -14.07
C TYR A 55 -9.98 -6.51 -13.96
N GLU A 56 -10.09 -5.32 -14.55
CA GLU A 56 -9.10 -4.25 -14.48
C GLU A 56 -9.63 -3.13 -13.57
N LEU A 57 -8.98 -2.94 -12.42
CA LEU A 57 -9.35 -1.95 -11.43
C LEU A 57 -8.65 -0.62 -11.76
N LYS A 58 -9.42 0.45 -11.88
CA LYS A 58 -8.87 1.81 -12.04
C LYS A 58 -9.49 2.73 -11.00
N ALA A 59 -8.67 3.26 -10.10
CA ALA A 59 -9.13 4.17 -9.04
C ALA A 59 -9.15 5.63 -9.47
N SER A 60 -8.31 6.02 -10.43
CA SER A 60 -8.21 7.39 -10.94
C SER A 60 -8.26 7.47 -12.47
N LYS A 61 -8.44 8.70 -12.99
CA LYS A 61 -8.32 8.98 -14.44
C LYS A 61 -6.92 8.71 -14.96
N ALA A 62 -5.90 8.97 -14.15
CA ALA A 62 -4.51 8.73 -14.52
C ALA A 62 -4.27 7.22 -14.68
N ASP A 63 -4.82 6.40 -13.78
CA ASP A 63 -4.75 4.94 -13.89
C ASP A 63 -5.49 4.45 -15.14
N PHE A 64 -6.71 4.97 -15.37
CA PHE A 64 -7.53 4.58 -16.53
C PHE A 64 -6.85 4.87 -17.87
N ARG A 65 -6.16 6.02 -17.99
CA ARG A 65 -5.43 6.41 -19.21
C ARG A 65 -3.94 6.07 -19.16
N SER A 66 -3.52 5.20 -18.25
CA SER A 66 -2.13 4.78 -18.17
C SER A 66 -1.71 3.98 -19.40
N LYS A 67 -0.40 3.98 -19.70
CA LYS A 67 0.16 3.20 -20.82
C LYS A 67 0.33 1.71 -20.49
N ALA A 68 -0.15 1.27 -19.33
CA ALA A 68 -0.06 -0.12 -18.92
C ALA A 68 -0.90 -1.00 -19.86
N LYS A 69 -0.40 -2.19 -20.17
CA LYS A 69 -1.09 -3.14 -21.02
C LYS A 69 -2.33 -3.68 -20.28
N LEU A 70 -3.52 -3.49 -20.87
CA LEU A 70 -4.77 -4.01 -20.33
C LEU A 70 -4.89 -5.50 -20.69
N SER A 71 -5.06 -6.35 -19.68
CA SER A 71 -5.04 -7.80 -19.83
C SER A 71 -6.44 -8.37 -20.08
N PHE A 72 -7.17 -7.84 -21.07
CA PHE A 72 -8.53 -8.28 -21.42
C PHE A 72 -8.54 -9.50 -22.34
N ILE A 73 -8.09 -10.63 -21.81
CA ILE A 73 -7.98 -11.89 -22.55
C ILE A 73 -9.12 -12.88 -22.28
N GLY A 74 -9.94 -12.61 -21.26
CA GLY A 74 -11.00 -13.51 -20.80
C GLY A 74 -12.23 -13.50 -21.70
N ASN A 75 -13.16 -14.42 -21.43
CA ASN A 75 -14.45 -14.46 -22.13
C ASN A 75 -15.30 -13.25 -21.80
N TYR A 76 -15.24 -12.75 -20.56
CA TYR A 76 -15.90 -11.52 -20.14
C TYR A 76 -14.90 -10.60 -19.47
N ASN A 77 -14.77 -9.40 -19.99
CA ASN A 77 -13.78 -8.43 -19.54
C ASN A 77 -14.49 -7.24 -18.90
N TYR A 78 -14.00 -6.78 -17.76
CA TYR A 78 -14.62 -5.74 -16.96
C TYR A 78 -13.64 -4.66 -16.57
N PHE A 79 -14.07 -3.40 -16.67
CA PHE A 79 -13.50 -2.34 -15.85
C PHE A 79 -14.23 -2.29 -14.50
N VAL A 80 -13.44 -2.13 -13.44
CA VAL A 80 -13.93 -1.97 -12.07
C VAL A 80 -13.55 -0.57 -11.61
N LEU A 81 -14.55 0.29 -11.46
CA LEU A 81 -14.35 1.74 -11.31
C LEU A 81 -15.15 2.30 -10.13
N PRO A 82 -14.66 3.33 -9.42
CA PRO A 82 -15.50 4.13 -8.53
C PRO A 82 -16.56 4.91 -9.31
N ALA A 83 -17.73 5.15 -8.71
CA ALA A 83 -18.84 5.90 -9.34
C ALA A 83 -18.42 7.27 -9.89
N ALA A 84 -17.60 8.00 -9.13
CA ALA A 84 -17.08 9.30 -9.52
C ALA A 84 -16.15 9.25 -10.75
N LEU A 85 -15.46 8.12 -10.96
CA LEU A 85 -14.60 7.93 -12.13
C LEU A 85 -15.43 7.52 -13.35
N PHE A 86 -16.33 6.55 -13.19
CA PHE A 86 -17.16 6.04 -14.29
C PHE A 86 -17.89 7.16 -15.03
N THR A 87 -18.52 8.09 -14.29
CA THR A 87 -19.23 9.25 -14.86
C THR A 87 -18.36 10.07 -15.82
N LYS A 88 -17.05 10.11 -15.57
CA LYS A 88 -16.10 10.92 -16.34
C LYS A 88 -15.48 10.19 -17.53
N VAL A 89 -15.49 8.86 -17.55
CA VAL A 89 -14.80 8.03 -18.57
C VAL A 89 -15.73 7.09 -19.33
N LYS A 90 -17.04 7.05 -19.01
CA LYS A 90 -18.02 6.14 -19.61
C LYS A 90 -17.99 6.09 -21.15
N GLU A 91 -17.72 7.22 -21.79
CA GLU A 91 -17.66 7.35 -23.25
C GLU A 91 -16.37 6.75 -23.86
N GLU A 92 -15.31 6.60 -23.06
CA GLU A 92 -14.03 6.02 -23.48
C GLU A 92 -14.02 4.48 -23.38
N ILE A 93 -15.03 3.87 -22.76
CA ILE A 93 -15.06 2.43 -22.49
C ILE A 93 -15.61 1.66 -23.70
N PRO A 94 -14.85 0.71 -24.29
CA PRO A 94 -15.30 -0.06 -25.46
C PRO A 94 -16.62 -0.80 -25.23
N SER A 95 -17.47 -0.93 -26.25
CA SER A 95 -18.82 -1.52 -26.17
C SER A 95 -18.86 -2.96 -25.64
N HIS A 96 -17.83 -3.75 -25.95
CA HIS A 96 -17.72 -5.16 -25.56
C HIS A 96 -17.23 -5.38 -24.12
N ILE A 97 -16.69 -4.34 -23.47
CA ILE A 97 -16.18 -4.40 -22.09
C ILE A 97 -17.31 -4.03 -21.11
N GLY A 98 -17.49 -4.87 -20.09
CA GLY A 98 -18.42 -4.63 -18.99
C GLY A 98 -17.88 -3.60 -18.00
N VAL A 99 -18.78 -3.00 -17.22
CA VAL A 99 -18.40 -2.03 -16.20
C VAL A 99 -19.09 -2.35 -14.88
N MET A 100 -18.26 -2.55 -13.86
CA MET A 100 -18.68 -2.66 -12.47
C MET A 100 -18.34 -1.37 -11.74
N VAL A 101 -19.34 -0.78 -11.10
CA VAL A 101 -19.20 0.48 -10.38
C VAL A 101 -19.25 0.24 -8.88
N TYR A 102 -18.19 0.65 -8.19
CA TYR A 102 -18.07 0.56 -6.74
C TYR A 102 -18.83 1.70 -6.05
N HIS A 103 -19.62 1.33 -5.04
CA HIS A 103 -20.30 2.24 -4.13
C HIS A 103 -19.91 1.89 -2.70
N GLN A 104 -19.36 2.86 -1.98
CA GLN A 104 -18.98 2.71 -0.58
C GLN A 104 -20.22 2.91 0.32
N TYR A 105 -20.34 2.12 1.38
CA TYR A 105 -21.38 2.34 2.39
C TYR A 105 -21.10 3.58 3.24
N LEU A 106 -22.17 4.25 3.68
CA LEU A 106 -22.08 5.42 4.57
C LEU A 106 -21.72 5.02 6.01
N SER A 107 -22.14 3.83 6.44
CA SER A 107 -21.86 3.27 7.77
C SER A 107 -21.44 1.80 7.64
N THR A 108 -20.32 1.44 8.25
CA THR A 108 -19.75 0.09 8.21
C THR A 108 -20.06 -0.73 9.46
N GLU A 109 -20.78 -0.18 10.44
CA GLU A 109 -20.99 -0.82 11.75
C GLU A 109 -21.75 -2.16 11.66
N ASP A 110 -22.68 -2.28 10.70
CA ASP A 110 -23.47 -3.50 10.48
C ASP A 110 -23.08 -4.27 9.20
N GLN A 111 -22.06 -3.80 8.46
CA GLN A 111 -21.69 -4.35 7.16
C GLN A 111 -20.35 -5.08 7.24
N LEU A 112 -20.31 -6.32 6.76
CA LEU A 112 -19.08 -7.12 6.67
C LEU A 112 -18.09 -6.59 5.63
N LEU A 113 -18.58 -5.85 4.64
CA LEU A 113 -17.82 -5.32 3.51
C LEU A 113 -17.91 -3.79 3.47
N PRO A 114 -16.88 -3.09 2.94
CA PRO A 114 -16.85 -1.63 2.90
C PRO A 114 -17.80 -1.02 1.85
N GLY A 115 -18.33 -1.82 0.92
CA GLY A 115 -19.20 -1.36 -0.15
C GLY A 115 -19.77 -2.50 -0.99
N TYR A 116 -20.34 -2.14 -2.15
CA TYR A 116 -20.93 -3.08 -3.10
C TYR A 116 -20.70 -2.62 -4.55
N PHE A 117 -20.96 -3.52 -5.50
CA PHE A 117 -20.86 -3.24 -6.94
C PHE A 117 -22.23 -3.23 -7.63
N THR A 118 -22.40 -2.31 -8.59
CA THR A 118 -23.47 -2.35 -9.59
C THR A 118 -22.90 -2.60 -10.99
N ILE A 119 -23.64 -3.33 -11.83
CA ILE A 119 -23.24 -3.54 -13.24
C ILE A 119 -23.96 -2.49 -14.09
N GLU A 120 -23.25 -1.43 -14.46
CA GLU A 120 -23.78 -0.37 -15.33
C GLU A 120 -23.75 -0.75 -16.81
N LYS A 121 -22.81 -1.63 -17.19
CA LYS A 121 -22.67 -2.12 -18.56
C LYS A 121 -22.35 -3.60 -18.56
N LYS A 122 -23.18 -4.39 -19.24
CA LYS A 122 -22.95 -5.83 -19.39
C LYS A 122 -21.81 -6.07 -20.37
N PRO A 123 -20.85 -6.96 -20.06
CA PRO A 123 -19.82 -7.35 -21.02
C PRO A 123 -20.44 -8.17 -22.14
N GLN A 124 -19.74 -8.22 -23.27
CA GLN A 124 -20.04 -9.14 -24.35
C GLN A 124 -19.07 -10.32 -24.29
N ARG A 125 -19.57 -11.52 -24.56
CA ARG A 125 -18.74 -12.72 -24.57
C ARG A 125 -17.75 -12.66 -25.75
N GLN A 126 -16.47 -12.87 -25.45
CA GLN A 126 -15.39 -12.93 -26.44
C GLN A 126 -14.74 -14.32 -26.48
N PRO A 127 -14.15 -14.73 -27.62
CA PRO A 127 -13.27 -15.88 -27.64
C PRO A 127 -12.04 -15.60 -26.77
N LEU A 128 -11.53 -16.65 -26.12
CA LEU A 128 -10.30 -16.56 -25.34
C LEU A 128 -9.14 -16.22 -26.28
N LEU A 129 -8.33 -15.22 -25.91
CA LEU A 129 -7.21 -14.77 -26.75
C LEU A 129 -5.94 -15.61 -26.58
N VAL A 130 -5.88 -16.41 -25.52
CA VAL A 130 -4.72 -17.24 -25.15
C VAL A 130 -5.11 -18.70 -25.04
N ASN A 131 -4.11 -19.59 -24.96
CA ASN A 131 -4.36 -20.99 -24.64
C ASN A 131 -4.94 -21.15 -23.22
N GLU A 132 -6.09 -21.81 -23.13
CA GLU A 132 -6.78 -22.08 -21.86
C GLU A 132 -5.93 -22.87 -20.86
N GLN A 133 -5.10 -23.81 -21.33
CA GLN A 133 -4.24 -24.61 -20.45
C GLN A 133 -3.15 -23.77 -19.78
N GLU A 134 -2.58 -22.81 -20.51
CA GLU A 134 -1.60 -21.88 -19.97
C GLU A 134 -2.25 -20.95 -18.94
N LEU A 135 -3.46 -20.46 -19.24
CA LEU A 135 -4.22 -19.63 -18.31
C LEU A 135 -4.58 -20.39 -17.03
N LEU A 136 -4.97 -21.66 -17.14
CA LEU A 136 -5.20 -22.54 -16.00
C LEU A 136 -3.93 -22.73 -15.15
N PHE A 137 -2.77 -22.91 -15.79
CA PHE A 137 -1.50 -22.99 -15.08
C PHE A 137 -1.16 -21.68 -14.34
N ARG A 138 -1.43 -20.52 -14.95
CA ARG A 138 -1.29 -19.20 -14.29
C ARG A 138 -2.23 -19.05 -13.10
N LEU A 139 -3.46 -19.54 -13.21
CA LEU A 139 -4.42 -19.58 -12.10
C LEU A 139 -3.88 -20.42 -10.93
N ILE A 140 -3.45 -21.65 -11.20
CA ILE A 140 -2.94 -22.59 -10.18
C ILE A 140 -1.71 -22.02 -9.48
N THR A 141 -0.74 -21.50 -10.25
CA THR A 141 0.49 -20.94 -9.69
C THR A 141 0.23 -19.68 -8.86
N SER A 142 -0.71 -18.83 -9.28
CA SER A 142 -1.11 -17.65 -8.51
C SER A 142 -1.84 -18.04 -7.21
N GLN A 143 -2.71 -19.05 -7.24
CA GLN A 143 -3.34 -19.57 -6.02
C GLN A 143 -2.31 -20.18 -5.05
N ALA A 144 -1.33 -20.93 -5.56
CA ALA A 144 -0.24 -21.46 -4.74
C ALA A 144 0.60 -20.34 -4.08
N ARG A 145 0.81 -19.22 -4.79
CA ARG A 145 1.46 -18.02 -4.25
C ARG A 145 0.68 -17.43 -3.07
N GLU A 146 -0.64 -17.26 -3.20
CA GLU A 146 -1.48 -16.73 -2.11
C GLU A 146 -1.52 -17.67 -0.90
N VAL A 147 -1.61 -19.00 -1.13
CA VAL A 147 -1.48 -19.99 -0.05
C VAL A 147 -0.10 -19.91 0.63
N GLY A 148 0.96 -19.70 -0.14
CA GLY A 148 2.32 -19.48 0.36
C GLY A 148 2.39 -18.27 1.29
N LYS A 149 1.85 -17.13 0.87
CA LYS A 149 1.75 -15.91 1.69
C LYS A 149 0.95 -16.16 2.98
N ALA A 150 -0.21 -16.82 2.89
CA ALA A 150 -1.03 -17.12 4.07
C ALA A 150 -0.29 -18.01 5.08
N LYS A 151 0.40 -19.06 4.60
CA LYS A 151 1.22 -19.94 5.46
C LYS A 151 2.40 -19.19 6.09
N GLN A 152 3.02 -18.27 5.36
CA GLN A 152 4.11 -17.43 5.85
C GLN A 152 3.61 -16.50 6.97
N THR A 153 2.48 -15.82 6.76
CA THR A 153 1.83 -14.97 7.77
C THR A 153 1.48 -15.77 9.03
N ALA A 154 0.91 -16.96 8.88
CA ALA A 154 0.57 -17.82 10.02
C ALA A 154 1.81 -18.30 10.82
N ARG A 155 2.96 -18.47 10.15
CA ARG A 155 4.23 -18.82 10.80
C ARG A 155 4.95 -17.60 11.40
N GLY A 156 4.58 -16.39 11.00
CA GLY A 156 5.18 -15.13 11.45
C GLY A 156 6.69 -15.08 11.16
N LEU A 157 7.47 -14.57 12.12
CA LEU A 157 8.93 -14.40 11.99
C LEU A 157 9.69 -15.72 11.78
N ARG A 158 9.12 -16.86 12.20
CA ARG A 158 9.73 -18.19 12.02
C ARG A 158 9.82 -18.62 10.55
N ALA A 159 9.11 -17.95 9.66
CA ALA A 159 9.16 -18.24 8.24
C ALA A 159 10.42 -17.68 7.55
N PHE A 160 11.15 -16.77 8.21
CA PHE A 160 12.34 -16.13 7.65
C PHE A 160 13.60 -16.71 8.28
N SER A 161 14.68 -16.80 7.49
CA SER A 161 15.98 -17.18 8.04
C SER A 161 16.58 -16.06 8.88
N THR A 162 17.43 -16.40 9.84
CA THR A 162 18.13 -15.43 10.69
C THR A 162 18.90 -14.40 9.85
N ASP A 163 19.51 -14.82 8.74
CA ASP A 163 20.23 -13.92 7.82
C ASP A 163 19.32 -12.91 7.14
N GLN A 164 18.11 -13.31 6.74
CA GLN A 164 17.14 -12.41 6.14
C GLN A 164 16.63 -11.38 7.15
N LEU A 165 16.33 -11.84 8.38
CA LEU A 165 15.93 -10.95 9.47
C LEU A 165 17.04 -9.95 9.78
N TYR A 166 18.30 -10.40 9.83
CA TYR A 166 19.45 -9.54 10.08
C TYR A 166 19.67 -8.51 8.98
N LYS A 167 19.54 -8.90 7.70
CA LYS A 167 19.63 -7.97 6.56
C LYS A 167 18.55 -6.90 6.61
N GLU A 168 17.30 -7.27 6.89
CA GLU A 168 16.19 -6.31 7.01
C GLU A 168 16.36 -5.39 8.22
N LEU A 169 16.83 -5.91 9.36
CA LEU A 169 17.16 -5.09 10.54
C LEU A 169 18.27 -4.08 10.21
N LYS A 170 19.35 -4.52 9.56
CA LYS A 170 20.45 -3.63 9.15
C LYS A 170 20.00 -2.56 8.16
N LYS A 171 19.08 -2.92 7.25
CA LYS A 171 18.51 -1.96 6.28
C LYS A 171 17.64 -0.90 6.96
N ARG A 172 16.90 -1.27 8.02
CA ARG A 172 16.04 -0.36 8.80
C ARG A 172 16.77 0.35 9.93
N GLN A 173 17.98 -0.07 10.27
CA GLN A 173 18.84 0.57 11.26
C GLN A 173 18.93 2.10 11.10
N PRO A 174 19.11 2.68 9.89
CA PRO A 174 19.11 4.14 9.72
C PRO A 174 17.74 4.80 10.00
N ASP A 175 16.62 4.11 9.81
CA ASP A 175 15.29 4.66 10.13
C ASP A 175 15.01 4.64 11.65
N TYR A 176 15.66 3.72 12.36
CA TYR A 176 15.69 3.66 13.83
C TYR A 176 16.82 4.48 14.45
N ASP A 177 17.65 5.10 13.62
CA ASP A 177 18.66 6.05 14.05
C ASP A 177 17.96 7.39 14.36
N LEU A 178 17.09 7.36 15.37
CA LEU A 178 16.38 8.51 15.92
C LEU A 178 17.33 9.64 16.33
N PHE A 179 18.63 9.34 16.42
CA PHE A 179 19.67 10.21 16.97
C PHE A 179 20.79 10.53 15.98
N GLY A 180 20.64 10.17 14.70
CA GLY A 180 21.48 10.67 13.62
C GLY A 180 22.97 10.40 13.78
N GLY A 181 23.36 9.13 13.87
CA GLY A 181 24.76 8.74 13.72
C GLY A 181 25.60 8.87 14.98
N GLY A 182 25.10 8.32 16.10
CA GLY A 182 25.98 7.81 17.16
C GLY A 182 26.44 8.77 18.24
N VAL A 183 25.87 9.97 18.36
CA VAL A 183 26.05 10.77 19.59
C VAL A 183 24.93 10.42 20.55
N ASN A 184 25.29 9.79 21.66
CA ASN A 184 24.35 9.38 22.69
C ASN A 184 23.61 10.61 23.25
N PHE A 185 22.29 10.54 23.42
CA PHE A 185 21.50 11.63 24.01
C PHE A 185 22.07 12.07 25.36
N TYR A 186 22.56 11.11 26.15
CA TYR A 186 23.21 11.38 27.43
C TYR A 186 24.48 12.21 27.27
N ASP A 187 25.28 11.97 26.23
CA ASP A 187 26.52 12.71 26.00
C ASP A 187 26.22 14.17 25.65
N ARG A 188 25.26 14.38 24.74
CA ARG A 188 24.80 15.74 24.39
C ARG A 188 24.18 16.48 25.57
N PHE A 189 23.33 15.80 26.34
CA PHE A 189 22.71 16.39 27.53
C PHE A 189 23.74 16.78 28.58
N VAL A 190 24.76 15.93 28.80
CA VAL A 190 25.87 16.23 29.71
C VAL A 190 26.67 17.41 29.20
N GLU A 191 26.97 17.49 27.90
CA GLU A 191 27.66 18.64 27.30
C GLU A 191 26.86 19.94 27.48
N ASP A 192 25.56 19.92 27.19
CA ASP A 192 24.68 21.10 27.33
C ASP A 192 24.59 21.57 28.80
N CYS A 193 24.44 20.64 29.75
CA CYS A 193 24.43 20.97 31.18
C CYS A 193 25.78 21.54 31.65
N CYS A 194 26.89 20.96 31.20
CA CYS A 194 28.23 21.46 31.51
C CYS A 194 28.45 22.86 30.93
N ALA A 195 28.05 23.10 29.68
CA ALA A 195 28.16 24.40 29.03
C ALA A 195 27.36 25.47 29.78
N GLN A 196 26.11 25.17 30.16
CA GLN A 196 25.27 26.08 30.95
C GLN A 196 25.88 26.40 32.31
N ALA A 197 26.42 25.40 33.01
CA ALA A 197 27.08 25.62 34.30
C ALA A 197 28.34 26.51 34.17
N VAL A 198 29.14 26.28 33.12
CA VAL A 198 30.32 27.11 32.83
C VAL A 198 29.93 28.54 32.50
N GLU A 199 28.86 28.75 31.72
CA GLU A 199 28.36 30.07 31.37
C GLU A 199 27.81 30.82 32.59
N ALA A 200 27.06 30.14 33.47
CA ALA A 200 26.59 30.71 34.72
C ALA A 200 27.75 31.15 35.63
N LEU A 201 28.77 30.31 35.79
CA LEU A 201 29.97 30.63 36.59
C LEU A 201 30.75 31.82 36.01
N LYS A 202 30.84 31.95 34.68
CA LYS A 202 31.47 33.11 34.04
C LYS A 202 30.72 34.40 34.36
N ASN A 203 29.39 34.38 34.25
CA ASN A 203 28.55 35.54 34.55
C ASN A 203 28.67 35.96 36.03
N GLU A 204 28.71 35.01 36.96
CA GLU A 204 28.94 35.29 38.37
C GLU A 204 30.34 35.88 38.63
N LEU A 205 31.37 35.36 37.95
CA LEU A 205 32.73 35.87 38.07
C LEU A 205 32.84 37.31 37.57
N ASP A 206 32.18 37.63 36.46
CA ASP A 206 32.21 38.98 35.89
C ASP A 206 31.43 39.96 36.78
N ALA A 207 30.25 39.57 37.29
CA ALA A 207 29.50 40.38 38.24
C ALA A 207 30.26 40.64 39.56
N THR A 208 30.96 39.63 40.08
CA THR A 208 31.77 39.80 41.30
C THR A 208 32.99 40.69 41.07
N ARG A 209 33.62 40.63 39.88
CA ARG A 209 34.70 41.56 39.49
C ARG A 209 34.20 42.99 39.41
N GLU A 210 33.05 43.23 38.78
CA GLU A 210 32.45 44.57 38.71
C GLU A 210 32.15 45.13 40.10
N ALA A 211 31.52 44.35 40.97
CA ALA A 211 31.24 44.75 42.35
C ALA A 211 32.54 45.04 43.14
N TYR A 212 33.58 44.25 42.92
CA TYR A 212 34.90 44.48 43.52
C TYR A 212 35.51 45.80 43.04
N PHE A 213 35.47 46.10 41.74
CA PHE A 213 35.95 47.38 41.21
C PHE A 213 35.16 48.57 41.73
N GLU A 214 33.84 48.44 41.91
CA GLU A 214 33.03 49.49 42.53
C GLU A 214 33.42 49.72 43.99
N LEU A 215 33.62 48.66 44.77
CA LEU A 215 34.09 48.73 46.15
C LEU A 215 35.47 49.37 46.25
N GLU A 216 36.40 48.97 45.38
CA GLU A 216 37.74 49.54 45.31
C GLU A 216 37.69 51.04 44.99
N ARG A 217 36.83 51.45 44.04
CA ARG A 217 36.62 52.86 43.71
C ARG A 217 36.06 53.65 44.90
N ARG A 218 35.04 53.14 45.60
CA ARG A 218 34.48 53.77 46.80
C ARG A 218 35.55 53.95 47.89
N LEU A 219 36.39 52.94 48.10
CA LEU A 219 37.43 52.97 49.12
C LEU A 219 38.59 53.94 48.78
N LEU A 220 38.83 54.17 47.49
CA LEU A 220 39.76 55.19 46.99
C LEU A 220 39.18 56.61 47.03
N GLU A 221 37.85 56.77 46.87
CA GLU A 221 37.14 58.06 46.97
C GLU A 221 36.91 58.52 48.43
N GLU A 222 36.92 57.61 49.41
CA GLU A 222 36.80 57.91 50.85
C GLU A 222 38.13 58.30 51.54
N LYS A 223 39.23 58.46 50.79
CA LYS A 223 40.52 58.98 51.27
C LYS A 223 40.80 60.39 50.75
#